data_AF-A0A258K361-F1
#
_entry.id   AF-A0A258K361-F1
#
_cell.length_a   1.000
_cell.length_b   1.000
_cell.length_c   1.000
_cell.angle_alpha   90.00
_cell.angle_beta   90.00
_cell.angle_gamma   90.00
#
_symmetry.space_group_name_H-M   'P 1'
#
loop_
_entity.id
_entity.type
_entity.pdbx_description
1 polymer ?
#
loop_
_entity_poly.entity_id
_entity_poly.type
_entity_poly.pdbx_seq_one_letter_code
_entity_poly.pdbx_strand_id
1 'polypeptide(L)' 'MLSQAELDDLFCAFGPVRTRPMFGGGGLYADGLMFAIDVDDCIFLKA' A
#
# COMPACT_ATOMS: atom_id res chain seq x y z
N MET A 1 -4.72 3.25 -9.22
CA MET A 1 -4.70 2.63 -7.87
C MET A 1 -5.04 1.17 -8.00
N LEU A 2 -4.21 0.33 -7.39
CA LEU A 2 -4.38 -1.11 -7.33
C LEU A 2 -5.56 -1.49 -6.43
N SER A 3 -6.19 -2.60 -6.76
CA SER A 3 -7.17 -3.26 -5.90
C SER A 3 -6.49 -3.86 -4.67
N GLN A 4 -7.30 -4.12 -3.63
CA GLN A 4 -6.81 -4.78 -2.42
C GLN A 4 -6.16 -6.14 -2.71
N ALA A 5 -6.72 -6.93 -3.64
CA ALA A 5 -6.19 -8.23 -4.01
C ALA A 5 -4.82 -8.15 -4.72
N GLU A 6 -4.62 -7.16 -5.61
CA GLU A 6 -3.33 -6.92 -6.25
C GLU A 6 -2.27 -6.47 -5.25
N LEU A 7 -2.65 -5.67 -4.26
CA LEU A 7 -1.75 -5.24 -3.19
C LEU A 7 -1.36 -6.40 -2.26
N ASP A 8 -2.31 -7.26 -1.92
CA ASP A 8 -2.05 -8.45 -1.09
C ASP A 8 -1.14 -9.46 -1.82
N ASP A 9 -1.26 -9.58 -3.15
CA ASP A 9 -0.39 -10.41 -3.98
C ASP A 9 1.02 -9.82 -4.08
N LEU A 10 1.12 -8.53 -4.46
CA LEU A 10 2.39 -7.82 -4.63
C LEU A 10 3.23 -7.76 -3.35
N PHE A 11 2.57 -7.60 -2.20
CA PHE A 11 3.21 -7.50 -0.89
C PHE A 11 2.99 -8.74 -0.02
N CYS A 12 2.73 -9.90 -0.61
CA CYS A 12 2.45 -11.14 0.14
C CYS A 12 3.54 -11.49 1.17
N ALA A 13 4.81 -11.12 0.91
CA ALA A 13 5.93 -11.30 1.83
C ALA A 13 5.81 -10.49 3.14
N PHE A 14 5.03 -9.41 3.16
CA PHE A 14 4.82 -8.56 4.33
C PHE A 14 3.61 -9.00 5.17
N GLY A 15 2.84 -10.00 4.69
CA GLY A 15 1.57 -10.40 5.28
C GLY A 15 0.41 -9.48 4.86
N PRO A 16 -0.70 -9.45 5.62
CA PRO A 16 -1.89 -8.67 5.26
C PRO A 16 -1.58 -7.18 5.13
N VAL A 17 -1.88 -6.59 3.96
CA VAL A 17 -1.71 -5.16 3.71
C VAL A 17 -3.04 -4.45 3.86
N ARG A 18 -3.05 -3.30 4.54
CA ARG A 18 -4.24 -2.46 4.67
C ARG A 18 -4.02 -1.14 3.95
N THR A 19 -5.05 -0.69 3.26
CA THR A 19 -5.08 0.60 2.58
C THR A 19 -5.81 1.64 3.44
N ARG A 20 -5.32 2.89 3.45
CA ARG A 20 -6.01 4.05 4.05
C ARG A 20 -5.91 5.27 3.12
N PRO A 21 -6.99 6.05 2.92
CA PRO A 21 -6.91 7.29 2.14
C PRO A 21 -5.93 8.28 2.76
N MET A 22 -4.89 8.65 2.03
CA MET A 22 -3.85 9.60 2.48
C MET A 22 -3.21 10.33 1.29
N PHE A 23 -2.96 11.64 1.43
CA PHE A 23 -2.19 12.44 0.47
C PHE A 23 -2.66 12.34 -1.00
N GLY A 24 -3.97 12.14 -1.21
CA GLY A 24 -4.54 11.97 -2.55
C GLY A 24 -4.47 10.55 -3.13
N GLY A 25 -3.91 9.59 -2.38
CA GLY A 25 -3.82 8.18 -2.75
C GLY A 25 -4.13 7.23 -1.59
N GLY A 26 -3.58 6.01 -1.66
CA GLY A 26 -3.78 4.94 -0.70
C GLY A 26 -2.49 4.64 0.06
N GLY A 27 -2.40 5.08 1.30
CA GLY A 27 -1.33 4.67 2.20
C GLY A 27 -1.43 3.18 2.47
N LEU A 28 -0.31 2.47 2.31
CA LEU A 28 -0.17 1.03 2.50
C LEU A 28 0.46 0.73 3.86
N TYR A 29 -0.17 -0.17 4.59
CA TYR A 29 0.18 -0.53 5.96
C TYR A 29 0.38 -2.04 6.10
N ALA A 30 1.50 -2.46 6.66
CA ALA A 30 1.76 -3.84 7.08
C ALA A 30 1.95 -3.84 8.61
N ASP A 31 1.23 -4.71 9.31
CA ASP A 31 1.22 -4.75 10.79
C ASP A 31 1.00 -3.37 11.46
N GLY A 32 0.15 -2.54 10.86
CA GLY A 32 -0.14 -1.19 11.34
C GLY A 32 0.94 -0.13 11.06
N LEU A 33 2.07 -0.49 10.45
CA LEU A 33 3.13 0.43 10.05
C LEU A 33 2.94 0.86 8.59
N MET A 34 2.91 2.18 8.34
CA MET A 34 2.90 2.72 6.97
C MET A 34 4.29 2.55 6.33
N PHE A 35 4.31 1.92 5.16
CA PHE A 35 5.56 1.62 4.43
C PHE A 35 5.57 2.13 2.99
N ALA A 36 4.40 2.37 2.38
CA ALA A 36 4.29 2.81 1.00
C ALA A 36 3.01 3.61 0.74
N ILE A 37 2.92 4.23 -0.43
CA ILE A 37 1.72 4.89 -0.94
C ILE A 37 1.51 4.53 -2.41
N ASP A 38 0.28 4.16 -2.76
CA ASP A 38 -0.21 4.00 -4.14
C ASP A 38 -0.89 5.30 -4.57
N VAL A 39 -0.29 6.00 -5.54
CA VAL A 39 -0.77 7.27 -6.08
C VAL A 39 -0.21 7.50 -7.48
N ASP A 40 -0.99 8.13 -8.37
CA ASP A 40 -0.57 8.46 -9.74
C ASP A 40 0.01 7.26 -10.51
N ASP A 41 -0.68 6.10 -10.39
CA ASP A 41 -0.31 4.82 -11.01
C ASP A 41 1.10 4.32 -10.65
N CYS A 42 1.65 4.81 -9.53
CA CYS A 42 2.95 4.42 -9.00
C CYS A 42 2.84 4.04 -7.52
N ILE A 43 3.74 3.15 -7.08
CA ILE A 43 3.96 2.87 -5.67
C ILE A 43 5.25 3.55 -5.23
N PHE A 44 5.14 4.43 -4.23
CA PHE A 44 6.30 5.03 -3.58
C PHE A 44 6.55 4.36 -2.24
N LEU A 45 7.78 3.91 -2.01
CA LEU A 45 8.23 3.37 -0.72
C LEU A 45 8.73 4.50 0.17
N LYS A 46 8.47 4.38 1.47
CA LYS A 46 9.01 5.30 2.47
C LYS A 46 10.53 5.11 2.59
N ALA A 47 11.27 6.22 2.49
CA ALA A 47 12.73 6.28 2.72
C ALA A 47 13.09 6.50 4.19
#